data_AF-A0A0G0PNH9-F1
#
_entry.id   AF-A0A0G0PNH9-F1
#
_cell.length_a   1.000
_cell.length_b   1.000
_cell.length_c   1.000
_cell.angle_alpha   90.00
_cell.angle_beta   90.00
_cell.angle_gamma   90.00
#
_symmetry.space_group_name_H-M   'P 1'
#
loop_
_entity.id
_entity.type
_entity.pdbx_description
1 polymer ?
#
loop_
_entity_poly.entity_id
_entity_poly.type
_entity_poly.pdbx_seq_one_letter_code
_entity_poly.pdbx_strand_id
1 'polypeptide(L)' 'MKKGSFVVIEGPDGTGKETQAKLLMSRFQEQRIPVEFFDLPQYETSFFGNLVGRFLLITIA' A
#
# COMPACT_ATOMS: atom_id res chain seq x y z
N MET A 1 -4.42 -21.62 -15.93
CA MET A 1 -4.01 -20.94 -14.68
C MET A 1 -5.06 -19.89 -14.33
N LYS A 2 -5.53 -19.81 -13.08
CA LYS A 2 -6.35 -18.67 -12.65
C LYS A 2 -5.42 -17.51 -12.32
N LYS A 3 -5.61 -16.35 -12.98
CA LYS A 3 -4.88 -15.12 -12.69
C LYS A 3 -5.55 -14.43 -11.49
N GLY A 4 -4.75 -13.93 -10.55
CA GLY A 4 -5.26 -13.08 -9.46
C GLY A 4 -5.78 -11.74 -9.98
N SER A 5 -6.53 -11.03 -9.14
CA SER A 5 -6.97 -9.66 -9.41
C SER A 5 -5.94 -8.66 -8.90
N PHE A 6 -5.69 -7.60 -9.67
CA PHE A 6 -4.93 -6.44 -9.22
C PHE A 6 -5.91 -5.30 -8.96
N VAL A 7 -6.00 -4.86 -7.71
CA VAL A 7 -6.97 -3.86 -7.24
C VAL A 7 -6.19 -2.67 -6.69
N VAL A 8 -6.51 -1.47 -7.17
CA VAL A 8 -5.92 -0.22 -6.70
C VAL A 8 -6.98 0.56 -5.94
N ILE A 9 -6.63 1.08 -4.75
CA ILE A 9 -7.49 1.93 -3.93
C ILE A 9 -6.94 3.35 -3.97
N GLU A 10 -7.65 4.23 -4.66
CA GLU A 10 -7.27 5.63 -4.84
C GLU A 10 -8.28 6.59 -4.22
N GLY A 11 -7.80 7.78 -3.85
CA GLY A 11 -8.65 8.87 -3.37
C GLY A 11 -7.86 10.04 -2.78
N PRO A 12 -8.51 11.19 -2.53
CA PRO A 12 -7.89 12.34 -1.90
C PRO A 12 -7.24 12.03 -0.54
N ASP A 13 -6.36 12.91 -0.07
CA ASP A 13 -5.72 12.77 1.24
C ASP A 13 -6.75 12.85 2.36
N GLY A 14 -6.53 12.05 3.41
CA GLY A 14 -7.44 11.94 4.55
C GLY A 14 -8.71 11.09 4.33
N THR A 15 -8.93 10.49 3.15
CA THR A 15 -10.11 9.64 2.89
C THR A 15 -10.07 8.24 3.48
N GLY A 16 -8.96 7.86 4.14
CA GLY A 16 -8.84 6.56 4.82
C GLY A 16 -8.53 5.37 3.90
N LYS A 17 -8.01 5.63 2.69
CA LYS A 17 -7.61 4.62 1.70
C LYS A 17 -6.73 3.50 2.27
N GLU A 18 -5.70 3.83 3.06
CA GLU A 18 -4.84 2.84 3.72
C GLU A 18 -5.62 1.98 4.74
N THR A 19 -6.47 2.61 5.55
CA THR A 19 -7.32 1.91 6.52
C THR A 19 -8.23 0.90 5.83
N GLN A 20 -8.89 1.30 4.73
CA GLN A 20 -9.77 0.42 3.97
C GLN A 20 -9.00 -0.74 3.33
N ALA A 21 -7.80 -0.48 2.81
CA ALA A 21 -6.95 -1.53 2.26
C ALA A 21 -6.56 -2.57 3.32
N LYS A 22 -6.16 -2.14 4.52
CA LYS A 22 -5.81 -3.03 5.64
C LYS A 22 -7.02 -3.85 6.11
N LEU A 23 -8.21 -3.25 6.19
CA LEU A 23 -9.45 -3.99 6.53
C LEU A 23 -9.77 -5.08 5.49
N LEU A 24 -9.60 -4.77 4.20
CA LEU A 24 -9.80 -5.72 3.12
C LEU A 24 -8.78 -6.88 3.19
N MET A 25 -7.51 -6.56 3.46
CA MET A 25 -6.45 -7.56 3.68
C MET A 25 -6.81 -8.52 4.81
N SER A 26 -7.16 -8.00 5.99
CA SER A 26 -7.54 -8.82 7.15
C SER A 26 -8.73 -9.73 6.81
N ARG A 27 -9.75 -9.19 6.13
CA ARG A 27 -10.93 -9.95 5.74
C ARG A 27 -10.61 -11.11 4.80
N PHE A 28 -9.72 -10.91 3.83
CA PHE A 28 -9.30 -11.97 2.91
C PHE A 28 -8.41 -13.01 3.59
N GLN A 29 -7.53 -12.58 4.50
CA GLN A 29 -6.73 -13.49 5.32
C GLN A 29 -7.60 -14.39 6.20
N GLU A 30 -8.63 -13.83 6.86
CA GLU A 30 -9.63 -14.60 7.64
C GLU A 30 -10.36 -15.65 6.77
N GLN A 31 -10.63 -15.31 5.51
CA GLN A 31 -11.27 -16.22 4.54
C GLN A 31 -10.30 -17.21 3.90
N ARG A 32 -9.01 -17.16 4.25
CA ARG A 32 -7.93 -17.94 3.62
C ARG A 32 -7.83 -17.72 2.10
N ILE A 33 -8.16 -16.52 1.65
CA ILE A 33 -7.96 -16.09 0.27
C ILE A 33 -6.54 -15.54 0.15
N PRO A 34 -5.69 -16.05 -0.77
CA PRO A 34 -4.37 -15.50 -1.00
C PRO A 34 -4.47 -14.02 -1.40
N VAL A 35 -3.77 -13.16 -0.65
CA VAL A 35 -3.79 -11.72 -0.86
C VAL A 35 -2.43 -11.16 -0.44
N GLU A 36 -1.95 -10.17 -1.19
CA GLU A 36 -0.75 -9.40 -0.88
C GLU A 36 -1.09 -7.91 -0.89
N PHE A 37 -0.44 -7.16 0.00
CA PHE A 37 -0.57 -5.70 0.07
C PHE A 37 0.65 -5.06 -0.57
N PHE A 38 0.43 -4.01 -1.35
CA PHE A 38 1.47 -3.22 -1.98
C PHE A 38 1.07 -1.75 -1.97
N ASP A 39 1.94 -0.90 -1.45
CA ASP A 39 1.77 0.54 -1.36
C ASP A 39 2.84 1.30 -2.15
N LEU A 40 2.54 2.57 -2.42
CA LEU A 40 3.44 3.52 -3.05
C LEU A 40 3.33 4.87 -2.34
N PRO A 41 4.44 5.63 -2.23
CA PRO A 41 5.81 5.26 -2.56
C PRO A 41 6.42 4.29 -1.53
N GLN A 42 7.21 3.32 -2.01
CA GLN A 42 7.98 2.38 -1.18
C GLN A 42 9.17 3.08 -0.49
N TYR A 43 8.89 3.98 0.46
CA TYR A 43 9.84 4.94 1.04
C TYR A 43 11.09 4.33 1.66
N GLU A 44 10.97 3.13 2.23
CA GLU A 44 12.07 2.48 2.96
C GLU A 44 12.75 1.36 2.15
N THR A 45 12.04 0.77 1.20
CA THR A 45 12.45 -0.49 0.55
C THR A 45 12.99 -0.29 -0.87
N SER A 46 12.74 0.88 -1.50
CA SER A 46 13.15 1.15 -2.87
C SER A 46 14.01 2.41 -2.98
N PHE A 47 14.98 2.40 -3.90
CA PHE A 47 15.82 3.57 -4.19
C PHE A 47 14.99 4.83 -4.52
N PHE A 48 13.99 4.68 -5.40
CA PHE A 48 13.15 5.81 -5.81
C PHE A 48 12.17 6.23 -4.72
N GLY A 49 11.61 5.30 -3.95
CA GLY A 49 10.78 5.64 -2.82
C GLY A 49 11.57 6.40 -1.76
N ASN A 50 12.79 5.97 -1.44
CA ASN A 50 13.69 6.72 -0.56
C ASN A 50 13.95 8.12 -1.09
N LEU A 51 14.27 8.25 -2.39
CA LEU A 51 14.48 9.55 -3.03
C LEU A 51 13.26 10.47 -2.87
N VAL A 52 12.04 9.99 -3.16
CA VAL A 52 10.79 10.75 -2.98
C VAL A 52 10.57 11.11 -1.51
N GLY A 53 10.88 10.20 -0.59
CA GLY A 53 10.80 10.42 0.86
C GLY A 53 11.63 11.62 1.31
N ARG A 54 12.82 11.84 0.73
CA ARG A 54 13.68 13.01 1.07
C ARG A 54 13.05 14.36 0.69
N PHE A 55 12.09 14.38 -0.23
CA PHE A 55 11.39 15.61 -0.63
C PHE A 55 10.06 15.81 0.09
N LEU A 56 9.42 14.72 0.55
CA LEU A 56 8.08 14.76 1.15
C LEU A 56 8.08 14.61 2.68
N LEU A 57 9.10 13.99 3.28
CA LEU A 57 9.18 13.72 4.70
C LEU A 57 10.23 14.64 5.33
N ILE A 58 9.83 15.38 6.37
CA ILE A 58 10.70 16.35 7.09
C ILE A 58 11.79 15.64 7.93
N THR A 59 11.73 14.33 8.10
CA THR A 59 12.57 13.60 9.07
C THR A 59 13.39 12.49 8.41
N ILE A 60 14.36 12.82 7.56
CA ILE A 60 15.55 11.97 7.35
C ILE A 60 16.76 12.88 7.07
N ALA A 61 17.41 13.32 8.14
CA ALA A 61 18.83 13.72 8.17
C ALA A 61 19.52 12.87 9.22
#